data_AF-A0A0D5A1A2-F1
#
_entry.id   AF-A0A0D5A1A2-F1
#
_cell.length_a   1.000
_cell.length_b   1.000
_cell.length_c   1.000
_cell.angle_alpha   90.00
_cell.angle_beta   90.00
_cell.angle_gamma   90.00
#
_symmetry.space_group_name_H-M   'P 1'
#
loop_
_entity.id
_entity.type
_entity.pdbx_description
1 polymer ?
#
loop_
_entity_poly.entity_id
_entity_poly.type
_entity_poly.pdbx_seq_one_letter_code
_entity_poly.pdbx_strand_id
1 'polypeptide(L)'
;MKDRVVVAIKPGDGVKGGSFSQDKWGVTTEQLVPVNTLMASPNHWDGQEIGNKHWFFILKDCINPDQVRGIYNEYLKGEFEPHRKVFEVLGAKTKCAPSTEQLSGVGFSSTRKDKATVVVEGDKASRAYEISF
;
A
#
# COMPACT_ATOMS: atom_id res chain seq x y z
N MET A 1 -41.36 -4.67 -28.66
CA MET A 1 -39.93 -5.03 -28.63
C MET A 1 -39.80 -6.09 -27.55
N LYS A 2 -39.65 -7.36 -27.94
CA LYS A 2 -39.88 -8.54 -27.07
C LYS A 2 -38.89 -8.60 -25.90
N ASP A 3 -39.40 -8.97 -24.73
CA ASP A 3 -38.66 -9.32 -23.52
C ASP A 3 -37.52 -10.31 -23.83
N ARG A 4 -36.29 -9.81 -23.76
CA ARG A 4 -35.11 -10.67 -23.82
C ARG A 4 -34.65 -10.92 -22.41
N VAL A 5 -34.93 -12.13 -21.91
CA VAL A 5 -34.37 -12.65 -20.67
C VAL A 5 -32.95 -13.14 -20.96
N VAL A 6 -31.96 -12.64 -20.22
CA VAL A 6 -30.59 -13.17 -20.27
C VAL A 6 -30.61 -14.57 -19.65
N VAL A 7 -30.39 -15.59 -20.48
CA VAL A 7 -30.42 -17.00 -20.06
C VAL A 7 -29.05 -17.54 -19.63
N ALA A 8 -27.96 -16.85 -19.94
CA ALA A 8 -26.62 -17.19 -19.49
C ALA A 8 -25.64 -16.02 -19.61
N ILE A 9 -24.75 -15.90 -18.63
CA ILE A 9 -23.57 -15.03 -18.67
C ILE A 9 -22.36 -15.94 -18.72
N LYS A 10 -21.56 -15.84 -19.78
CA LYS A 10 -20.25 -16.50 -19.85
C LYS A 10 -19.17 -15.45 -19.58
N PRO A 11 -18.32 -15.63 -18.57
CA PRO A 11 -17.11 -14.82 -18.43
C PRO A 11 -16.26 -14.96 -19.71
N GLY A 12 -15.70 -13.86 -20.20
CA GLY A 12 -14.75 -13.90 -21.31
C GLY A 12 -13.48 -14.64 -20.90
N ASP A 13 -12.78 -15.24 -21.86
CA ASP A 13 -11.50 -15.89 -21.61
C ASP A 13 -10.53 -14.87 -20.95
N GLY A 14 -10.04 -15.20 -19.76
CA GLY A 14 -9.22 -14.32 -18.93
C GLY A 14 -9.97 -13.59 -17.80
N VAL A 15 -11.31 -13.67 -17.73
CA VAL A 15 -12.10 -13.13 -16.62
C VAL A 15 -12.16 -14.18 -15.50
N LYS A 16 -11.24 -14.09 -14.54
CA LYS A 16 -11.33 -14.82 -13.27
C LYS A 16 -12.27 -14.08 -12.33
N GLY A 17 -13.48 -14.59 -12.14
CA GLY A 17 -14.43 -14.10 -11.15
C GLY A 17 -14.08 -14.60 -9.75
N GLY A 18 -13.90 -13.68 -8.79
CA GLY A 18 -13.60 -13.94 -7.37
C GLY A 18 -12.40 -13.12 -6.89
N SER A 19 -12.35 -12.74 -5.60
CA SER A 19 -11.08 -12.35 -4.98
C SER A 19 -10.22 -13.61 -4.88
N PHE A 20 -9.55 -13.96 -5.97
CA PHE A 20 -8.48 -14.94 -5.87
C PHE A 20 -7.34 -14.27 -5.13
N SER A 21 -6.86 -14.92 -4.08
CA SER A 21 -5.61 -14.59 -3.43
C SER A 21 -4.52 -14.34 -4.50
N GLN A 22 -3.77 -13.25 -4.34
CA GLN A 22 -2.74 -12.80 -5.27
C GLN A 22 -1.40 -12.80 -4.58
N ASP A 23 -0.38 -13.27 -5.29
CA ASP A 23 1.00 -13.08 -4.90
C ASP A 23 1.47 -11.72 -5.38
N LYS A 24 1.88 -10.86 -4.44
CA LYS A 24 2.42 -9.54 -4.74
C LYS A 24 3.62 -9.28 -3.85
N TRP A 25 4.75 -8.95 -4.47
CA TRP A 25 5.96 -8.53 -3.76
C TRP A 25 6.41 -9.52 -2.68
N GLY A 26 6.22 -10.83 -2.92
CA GLY A 26 6.59 -11.88 -1.95
C GLY A 26 5.52 -12.21 -0.91
N VAL A 27 4.38 -11.52 -0.90
CA VAL A 27 3.25 -11.82 0.00
C VAL A 27 2.04 -12.35 -0.77
N THR A 28 1.36 -13.33 -0.18
CA THR A 28 0.10 -13.88 -0.69
C THR A 28 -1.06 -13.23 0.05
N THR A 29 -2.00 -12.60 -0.66
CA THR A 29 -3.13 -11.91 -0.01
C THR A 29 -4.07 -12.89 0.71
N GLU A 30 -4.88 -12.39 1.66
CA GLU A 30 -5.81 -13.20 2.48
C GLU A 30 -5.13 -14.19 3.43
N GLN A 31 -3.81 -14.05 3.63
CA GLN A 31 -3.03 -14.80 4.62
C GLN A 31 -2.45 -13.86 5.67
N LEU A 32 -2.17 -14.42 6.85
CA LEU A 32 -1.43 -13.69 7.89
C LEU A 32 0.04 -13.59 7.47
N VAL A 33 0.55 -12.36 7.44
CA VAL A 33 1.95 -12.07 7.13
C VAL A 33 2.60 -11.49 8.39
N PRO A 34 3.77 -12.00 8.81
CA PRO A 34 4.49 -11.43 9.95
C PRO A 34 4.84 -9.95 9.71
N VAL A 35 4.71 -9.15 10.76
CA VAL A 35 5.08 -7.73 10.74
C VAL A 35 6.46 -7.60 11.37
N ASN A 36 7.43 -7.11 10.60
CA ASN A 36 8.80 -6.89 11.09
C ASN A 36 8.90 -5.62 11.93
N THR A 37 8.15 -4.57 11.58
CA THR A 37 8.19 -3.28 12.26
C THR A 37 6.87 -2.54 12.07
N LEU A 38 6.46 -1.83 13.11
CA LEU A 38 5.35 -0.89 13.08
C LEU A 38 5.87 0.52 13.36
N MET A 39 5.50 1.49 12.52
CA MET A 39 5.95 2.87 12.67
C MET A 39 4.91 3.88 12.21
N ALA A 40 4.98 5.10 12.72
CA ALA A 40 4.26 6.22 12.13
C ALA A 40 4.91 6.66 10.81
N SER A 41 4.20 7.43 9.98
CA SER A 41 4.77 8.02 8.77
C SER A 41 5.87 9.05 9.09
N PRO A 42 6.87 9.23 8.19
CA PRO A 42 8.05 10.07 8.45
C PRO A 42 7.75 11.53 8.83
N ASN A 43 6.65 12.08 8.34
CA ASN A 43 6.15 13.41 8.72
C ASN A 43 5.69 13.53 10.19
N HIS A 44 5.69 12.42 10.93
CA HIS A 44 5.35 12.34 12.35
C HIS A 44 6.49 11.77 13.22
N TRP A 45 7.72 11.71 12.70
CA TRP A 45 8.89 11.30 13.50
C TRP A 45 9.43 12.46 14.33
N ASP A 46 10.21 12.16 15.37
CA ASP A 46 10.90 13.15 16.21
C ASP A 46 10.00 14.25 16.82
N GLY A 47 8.75 13.90 17.11
CA GLY A 47 7.75 14.81 17.69
C GLY A 47 7.10 15.76 16.67
N GLN A 48 7.34 15.56 15.37
CA GLN A 48 6.64 16.29 14.31
C GLN A 48 5.17 15.84 14.20
N GLU A 49 4.31 16.74 13.76
CA GLU A 49 2.88 16.49 13.52
C GLU A 49 2.42 17.16 12.21
N ILE A 50 3.14 16.88 11.11
CA ILE A 50 2.92 17.58 9.83
C ILE A 50 1.98 16.78 8.93
N GLY A 51 0.80 17.33 8.64
CA GLY A 51 -0.15 16.73 7.70
C GLY A 51 -0.81 15.46 8.24
N ASN A 52 -1.20 14.53 7.36
CA ASN A 52 -1.91 13.32 7.76
C ASN A 52 -0.97 12.29 8.40
N LYS A 53 -1.38 11.75 9.55
CA LYS A 53 -0.69 10.65 10.22
C LYS A 53 -1.05 9.33 9.53
N HIS A 54 -0.03 8.54 9.22
CA HIS A 54 -0.23 7.16 8.80
C HIS A 54 0.49 6.20 9.74
N TRP A 55 -0.04 5.00 9.89
CA TRP A 55 0.62 3.87 10.55
C TRP A 55 1.02 2.85 9.49
N PHE A 56 2.30 2.50 9.49
CA PHE A 56 2.90 1.56 8.56
C PHE A 56 3.18 0.24 9.26
N PHE A 57 2.73 -0.84 8.65
CA PHE A 57 3.03 -2.22 9.03
C PHE A 57 3.97 -2.77 7.97
N ILE A 58 5.26 -2.84 8.31
CA ILE A 58 6.29 -3.36 7.43
C ILE A 58 6.22 -4.88 7.48
N LEU A 59 5.89 -5.48 6.34
CA LEU A 59 5.61 -6.91 6.24
C LEU A 59 6.91 -7.67 5.95
N LYS A 60 7.07 -8.82 6.60
CA LYS A 60 8.22 -9.71 6.39
C LYS A 60 8.23 -10.20 4.95
N ASP A 61 9.41 -10.19 4.33
CA ASP A 61 9.66 -10.65 2.96
C ASP A 61 8.82 -9.94 1.88
N CYS A 62 8.20 -8.81 2.23
CA CYS A 62 7.52 -7.94 1.29
C CYS A 62 8.54 -7.02 0.61
N ILE A 63 8.87 -7.30 -0.65
CA ILE A 63 9.94 -6.62 -1.40
C ILE A 63 9.38 -6.16 -2.74
N ASN A 64 9.31 -4.84 -2.93
CA ASN A 64 8.92 -4.26 -4.20
C ASN A 64 10.05 -4.46 -5.24
N PRO A 65 9.81 -5.17 -6.36
CA PRO A 65 10.82 -5.38 -7.40
C PRO A 65 10.94 -4.18 -8.35
N ASP A 66 10.04 -3.20 -8.25
CA ASP A 66 9.95 -2.08 -9.18
C ASP A 66 10.73 -0.84 -8.70
N GLN A 67 11.19 -0.04 -9.66
CA GLN A 67 11.76 1.28 -9.38
C GLN A 67 10.70 2.25 -8.86
N VAL A 68 10.98 2.90 -7.73
CA VAL A 68 10.03 3.80 -7.06
C VAL A 68 10.36 5.26 -7.35
N ARG A 69 9.34 6.04 -7.71
CA ARG A 69 9.44 7.49 -7.90
C ARG A 69 9.50 8.19 -6.54
N GLY A 70 10.48 9.07 -6.35
CA GLY A 70 10.63 9.88 -5.14
C GLY A 70 10.08 11.31 -5.22
N ILE A 71 9.76 11.80 -6.43
CA ILE A 71 9.29 13.17 -6.66
C ILE A 71 7.90 13.13 -7.29
N TYR A 72 6.93 13.78 -6.65
CA TYR A 72 5.54 13.86 -7.10
C TYR A 72 5.18 15.34 -7.24
N ASN A 73 4.81 15.74 -8.46
CA ASN A 73 4.51 17.14 -8.76
C ASN A 73 3.28 17.64 -8.01
N GLU A 74 2.38 16.75 -7.61
CA GLU A 74 1.17 17.03 -6.84
C GLU A 74 1.48 17.62 -5.45
N TYR A 75 2.70 17.41 -4.94
CA TYR A 75 3.17 17.95 -3.66
C TYR A 75 4.24 19.04 -3.84
N LEU A 76 4.42 19.54 -5.06
CA LEU A 76 5.38 20.59 -5.34
C LEU A 76 4.89 21.92 -4.73
N LYS A 77 5.80 22.66 -4.08
CA LYS A 77 5.45 24.01 -3.59
C LYS A 77 5.15 24.92 -4.77
N GLY A 78 4.18 25.84 -4.61
CA GLY A 78 3.72 26.73 -5.68
C GLY A 78 4.84 27.56 -6.34
N GLU A 79 5.89 27.91 -5.60
CA GLU A 79 7.06 28.62 -6.13
C GLU A 79 7.84 27.83 -7.20
N PHE A 80 7.71 26.51 -7.22
CA PHE A 80 8.38 25.61 -8.18
C PHE A 80 7.48 25.17 -9.34
N GLU A 81 6.20 25.56 -9.36
CA GLU A 81 5.29 25.25 -10.48
C GLU A 81 5.83 25.66 -11.87
N PRO A 82 6.52 26.80 -12.04
CA PRO A 82 7.16 27.13 -13.32
C PRO A 82 8.14 26.06 -13.82
N HIS A 83 8.67 25.23 -12.91
CA HIS A 83 9.62 24.16 -13.19
C HIS A 83 8.99 22.75 -13.12
N ARG A 84 7.66 22.60 -13.05
CA ARG A 84 6.97 21.29 -12.95
C ARG A 84 7.43 20.25 -13.97
N LYS A 85 7.73 20.67 -15.20
CA LYS A 85 8.21 19.78 -16.27
C LYS A 85 9.64 19.29 -16.05
N VAL A 86 10.48 20.13 -15.43
CA VAL A 86 11.83 19.71 -15.01
C VAL A 86 11.72 18.66 -13.91
N PHE A 87 10.89 18.88 -12.90
CA PHE A 87 10.66 17.90 -11.83
C PHE A 87 10.03 16.60 -12.31
N GLU A 88 9.17 16.64 -13.33
CA GLU A 88 8.63 15.44 -13.97
C GLU A 88 9.74 14.58 -14.60
N VAL A 89 10.65 15.21 -15.34
CA VAL A 89 11.80 14.54 -15.97
C VAL A 89 12.78 14.06 -14.90
N LEU A 90 13.07 14.88 -13.88
CA LEU A 90 13.94 14.50 -12.78
C LEU A 90 13.38 13.29 -12.03
N GLY A 91 12.12 13.34 -11.59
CA GLY A 91 11.47 12.23 -10.90
C GLY A 91 11.39 10.93 -11.72
N ALA A 92 11.41 11.03 -13.06
CA ALA A 92 11.54 9.87 -13.93
C ALA A 92 12.98 9.33 -14.01
N LYS A 93 13.99 10.19 -13.96
CA LYS A 93 15.42 9.83 -14.04
C LYS A 93 16.04 9.44 -12.69
N THR A 94 15.48 9.92 -11.58
CA THR A 94 16.01 9.71 -10.21
C THR A 94 15.14 8.76 -9.40
N LYS A 95 14.56 7.74 -10.05
CA LYS A 95 13.83 6.70 -9.33
C LYS A 95 14.79 5.92 -8.44
N CYS A 96 14.34 5.56 -7.25
CA CYS A 96 15.08 4.66 -6.38
C CYS A 96 15.14 3.27 -7.05
N ALA A 97 16.35 2.71 -7.14
CA ALA A 97 16.53 1.36 -7.66
C ALA A 97 15.90 0.34 -6.69
N PRO A 98 15.41 -0.81 -7.20
CA PRO A 98 14.97 -1.89 -6.32
C PRO A 98 16.14 -2.33 -5.43
N SER A 99 15.84 -2.59 -4.17
CA SER A 99 16.81 -3.06 -3.18
C SER A 99 16.20 -4.17 -2.34
N THR A 100 17.01 -5.10 -1.87
CA THR A 100 16.61 -6.07 -0.84
C THR A 100 16.52 -5.43 0.53
N GLU A 101 17.24 -4.32 0.75
CA GLU A 101 17.20 -3.51 1.97
C GLU A 101 16.17 -2.38 1.79
N GLN A 102 14.89 -2.71 1.96
CA GLN A 102 13.78 -1.77 1.87
C GLN A 102 12.72 -2.02 2.95
N LEU A 103 11.87 -1.02 3.18
CA LEU A 103 10.71 -1.11 4.06
C LEU A 103 9.44 -1.09 3.20
N SER A 104 8.86 -2.26 2.96
CA SER A 104 7.60 -2.39 2.23
C SER A 104 6.53 -3.08 3.07
N GLY A 105 5.27 -2.72 2.83
CA GLY A 105 4.15 -3.23 3.59
C GLY A 105 2.87 -2.45 3.32
N VAL A 106 1.99 -2.39 4.32
CA VAL A 106 0.69 -1.72 4.23
C VAL A 106 0.66 -0.49 5.15
N GLY A 107 -0.10 0.52 4.73
CA GLY A 107 -0.25 1.77 5.47
C GLY A 107 -1.71 2.16 5.65
N PHE A 108 -2.05 2.63 6.85
CA PHE A 108 -3.37 3.10 7.21
C PHE A 108 -3.31 4.57 7.62
N SER A 109 -4.25 5.39 7.16
CA SER A 109 -4.31 6.82 7.48
C SER A 109 -5.28 7.06 8.63
N SER A 110 -4.94 7.99 9.54
CA SER A 110 -5.83 8.43 10.64
C SER A 110 -7.08 9.16 10.18
N THR A 111 -7.16 9.48 8.90
CA THR A 111 -8.30 10.16 8.29
C THR A 111 -9.25 9.20 7.58
N ARG A 112 -8.89 7.92 7.47
CA ARG A 112 -9.68 6.89 6.79
C ARG A 112 -10.12 5.89 7.85
N LYS A 113 -11.42 5.59 7.91
CA LYS A 113 -12.00 4.58 8.83
C LYS A 113 -11.68 3.15 8.39
N ASP A 114 -10.44 2.94 7.95
CA ASP A 114 -9.94 1.65 7.50
C ASP A 114 -9.70 0.77 8.74
N LYS A 115 -9.83 -0.54 8.54
CA LYS A 115 -9.68 -1.53 9.60
C LYS A 115 -8.63 -2.55 9.20
N ALA A 116 -7.89 -3.05 10.18
CA ALA A 116 -6.99 -4.18 10.01
C ALA A 116 -7.29 -5.26 11.04
N THR A 117 -7.36 -6.51 10.58
CA THR A 117 -7.29 -7.67 11.47
C THR A 117 -5.82 -8.01 11.69
N VAL A 118 -5.38 -8.00 12.94
CA VAL A 118 -4.02 -8.37 13.33
C VAL A 118 -4.08 -9.51 14.33
N VAL A 119 -3.10 -10.40 14.27
CA VAL A 119 -2.92 -11.45 15.28
C VAL A 119 -1.67 -11.13 16.07
N VAL A 120 -1.82 -10.99 17.39
CA VAL A 120 -0.71 -10.80 18.32
C VAL A 120 -0.42 -12.14 18.95
N GLU A 121 0.77 -12.67 18.69
CA GLU A 121 1.27 -13.88 19.32
C GLU A 121 1.90 -13.52 20.66
N GLY A 122 1.48 -14.21 21.73
CA GLY A 122 2.12 -14.14 23.03
C GLY A 122 2.46 -15.54 23.53
N ASP A 123 3.28 -15.64 24.58
CA ASP A 123 3.89 -16.89 25.06
C ASP A 123 2.91 -18.06 25.30
N LYS A 124 1.64 -17.75 25.62
CA LYS A 124 0.62 -18.75 25.97
C LYS A 124 -0.52 -18.86 24.96
N ALA A 125 -0.75 -17.82 24.16
CA ALA A 125 -1.86 -17.77 23.23
C ALA A 125 -1.67 -16.66 22.20
N SER A 126 -2.13 -16.91 20.98
CA SER A 126 -2.31 -15.89 19.94
C SER A 126 -3.72 -15.34 20.00
N ARG A 127 -3.87 -14.02 19.87
CA ARG A 127 -5.17 -13.33 19.89
C ARG A 127 -5.33 -12.45 18.68
N ALA A 128 -6.50 -12.54 18.05
CA ALA A 128 -6.89 -11.66 16.96
C ALA A 128 -7.50 -10.38 17.50
N TYR A 129 -7.15 -9.25 16.90
CA TYR A 129 -7.66 -7.92 17.18
C TYR A 129 -8.10 -7.26 15.87
N GLU A 130 -9.18 -6.48 15.93
CA GLU A 130 -9.55 -5.55 14.87
C GLU A 130 -9.13 -4.14 15.29
N ILE A 131 -8.18 -3.55 14.56
CA ILE A 131 -7.73 -2.18 14.78
C ILE A 131 -8.48 -1.28 13.81
N SER A 132 -9.03 -0.18 14.32
CA SER A 132 -9.56 0.92 13.51
C SER A 132 -8.59 2.09 13.59
N PHE A 133 -8.30 2.70 12.44
CA PHE A 133 -7.34 3.79 12.30
C PHE A 133 -8.03 5.14 12.15
#